data_AF-A0A669E796-F1
#
_entry.id   AF-A0A669E796-F1
#
_cell.length_a   1.000
_cell.length_b   1.000
_cell.length_c   1.000
_cell.angle_alpha   90.00
_cell.angle_beta   90.00
_cell.angle_gamma   90.00
#
_symmetry.space_group_name_H-M   'P 1'
#
loop_
_entity.id
_entity.type
_entity.pdbx_description
1 polymer ?
#
loop_
_entity_poly.entity_id
_entity_poly.type
_entity_poly.pdbx_seq_one_letter_code
_entity_poly.pdbx_strand_id
1 'polypeptide(L)'
;MNFSKTQEIPGKFTIALFGEKPDFMSKIENTILQGHGTFGKPSPYCELKENDSFRIISAPKFFDDECMNPDQKIIDFMALSYPGPHLFILAIESENTSKEKVGNQINAFKYIFEENVTENLVVILEKQENNDLLSYVDKVFNVKSVILKRMDSVFMNWSSNHQSFQFDYKNYSHKIVQRRKHELEHKRNEFHPYNDPQRTGGSAHSSLDAVFNIVLLGKGGTGKSASANTILAAENSLQSMLPSLTIGNSQQDSTPFKSYPSSTPVTTKCETRMMKVGSGKQIRLVDTPDFFHEDISMQEAQLNECKKYCQPGQCVVLLVIQLGRFTEGERGILENLEKLLGWRIREKTIVLFTHGENTKCNLNEFIVTRSHLKEILEACGNHYHVFKNTSKDSKQVKELIKKVEHLFPNLTEKDPSPQCCLC
;
A
#
# COMPACT_ATOMS: atom_id res chain seq x y z
N MET A 1 33.93 6.78 -18.06
CA MET A 1 34.77 7.84 -17.45
C MET A 1 34.57 7.77 -15.94
N ASN A 2 35.64 7.94 -15.15
CA ASN A 2 35.64 7.74 -13.70
C ASN A 2 34.94 8.91 -12.98
N PHE A 3 33.94 8.64 -12.13
CA PHE A 3 33.38 9.64 -11.21
C PHE A 3 34.33 9.90 -10.00
N SER A 4 35.60 9.52 -10.09
CA SER A 4 36.58 9.58 -8.99
C SER A 4 37.14 10.99 -8.72
N LYS A 5 36.46 12.05 -9.15
CA LYS A 5 36.83 13.45 -8.88
C LYS A 5 35.60 14.31 -8.64
N THR A 6 34.70 13.87 -7.78
CA THR A 6 33.70 14.76 -7.19
C THR A 6 34.19 15.19 -5.81
N GLN A 7 34.16 16.50 -5.56
CA GLN A 7 34.27 17.11 -4.23
C GLN A 7 33.53 16.26 -3.19
N GLU A 8 34.06 16.17 -1.97
CA GLU A 8 33.39 15.54 -0.83
C GLU A 8 31.99 16.17 -0.67
N ILE A 9 30.97 15.47 -1.16
CA ILE A 9 29.57 15.80 -0.85
C ILE A 9 29.36 15.27 0.56
N PRO A 10 29.00 16.11 1.55
CA PRO A 10 28.73 15.62 2.89
C PRO A 10 27.46 14.76 2.87
N GLY A 11 27.65 13.43 2.94
CA GLY A 11 26.57 12.43 2.90
C GLY A 11 26.34 11.79 1.52
N LYS A 12 25.55 10.71 1.48
CA LYS A 12 25.23 10.00 0.23
C LYS A 12 24.22 10.78 -0.61
N PHE A 13 24.56 11.06 -1.87
CA PHE A 13 23.66 11.70 -2.82
C PHE A 13 22.56 10.72 -3.26
N THR A 14 21.32 11.04 -2.94
CA THR A 14 20.16 10.15 -3.14
C THR A 14 19.44 10.44 -4.45
N ILE A 15 19.27 9.42 -5.28
CA ILE A 15 18.69 9.48 -6.63
C ILE A 15 17.47 8.58 -6.66
N ALA A 16 16.37 9.09 -7.18
CA ALA A 16 15.15 8.35 -7.44
C ALA A 16 15.06 8.07 -8.94
N LEU A 17 15.09 6.80 -9.33
CA LEU A 17 15.12 6.38 -10.73
C LEU A 17 13.80 5.71 -11.12
N PHE A 18 13.22 6.17 -12.23
CA PHE A 18 11.94 5.72 -12.76
C PHE A 18 12.03 5.44 -14.25
N GLY A 19 11.36 4.40 -14.74
CA GLY A 19 11.35 4.07 -16.16
C GLY A 19 10.66 2.76 -16.46
N GLU A 20 10.33 2.52 -17.73
CA GLU A 20 9.52 1.36 -18.14
C GLU A 20 10.37 0.12 -18.45
N LYS A 21 11.61 0.32 -18.90
CA LYS A 21 12.46 -0.74 -19.45
C LYS A 21 13.57 -1.13 -18.46
N PRO A 22 13.53 -2.32 -17.86
CA PRO A 22 14.51 -2.76 -16.86
C PRO A 22 15.97 -2.66 -17.34
N ASP A 23 16.23 -3.01 -18.61
CA ASP A 23 17.57 -2.93 -19.19
C ASP A 23 18.09 -1.49 -19.28
N PHE A 24 17.22 -0.52 -19.61
CA PHE A 24 17.61 0.88 -19.71
C PHE A 24 17.86 1.48 -18.32
N MET A 25 16.98 1.17 -17.37
CA MET A 25 17.15 1.52 -15.95
C MET A 25 18.49 0.99 -15.43
N SER A 26 18.80 -0.28 -15.71
CA SER A 26 20.05 -0.92 -15.30
C SER A 26 21.28 -0.25 -15.93
N LYS A 27 21.20 0.22 -17.19
CA LYS A 27 22.28 1.00 -17.81
C LYS A 27 22.52 2.32 -17.07
N ILE A 28 21.46 3.02 -16.67
CA ILE A 28 21.55 4.27 -15.91
C ILE A 28 22.18 4.00 -14.53
N GLU A 29 21.69 2.99 -13.81
CA GLU A 29 22.24 2.57 -12.51
C GLU A 29 23.74 2.25 -12.60
N ASN A 30 24.13 1.42 -13.57
CA ASN A 30 25.52 1.00 -13.76
C ASN A 30 26.43 2.17 -14.14
N THR A 31 25.89 3.15 -14.89
CA THR A 31 26.62 4.37 -15.22
C THR A 31 26.90 5.17 -13.95
N ILE A 32 25.92 5.35 -13.08
CA ILE A 32 26.07 6.13 -11.83
C ILE A 32 26.94 5.37 -10.80
N LEU A 33 26.72 4.07 -10.63
CA LEU A 33 27.39 3.24 -9.62
C LEU A 33 28.75 2.70 -10.07
N GLN A 34 29.21 3.02 -11.29
CA GLN A 34 30.47 2.55 -11.89
C GLN A 34 30.60 1.02 -11.97
N GLY A 35 29.52 0.33 -12.36
CA GLY A 35 29.58 -1.10 -12.70
C GLY A 35 29.48 -2.10 -11.54
N HIS A 36 29.10 -1.67 -10.33
CA HIS A 36 28.85 -2.58 -9.19
C HIS A 36 27.41 -3.14 -9.11
N GLY A 37 26.56 -2.92 -10.12
CA GLY A 37 25.19 -3.42 -10.14
C GLY A 37 25.07 -4.81 -10.77
N THR A 38 24.70 -5.83 -10.00
CA THR A 38 24.25 -7.11 -10.55
C THR A 38 22.81 -7.01 -11.06
N PHE A 39 22.51 -7.76 -12.12
CA PHE A 39 21.17 -7.90 -12.69
C PHE A 39 20.22 -8.51 -11.66
N GLY A 40 19.36 -7.69 -11.08
CA GLY A 40 18.13 -8.15 -10.42
C GLY A 40 17.08 -8.44 -11.48
N LYS A 41 16.25 -9.47 -11.26
CA LYS A 41 15.00 -9.61 -12.00
C LYS A 41 14.14 -8.36 -11.72
N PRO A 42 13.32 -7.88 -12.67
CA PRO A 42 12.41 -6.77 -12.43
C PRO A 42 11.60 -7.00 -11.13
N SER A 43 11.76 -6.12 -10.15
CA SER A 43 11.04 -6.20 -8.89
C SER A 43 9.77 -5.35 -8.94
N PRO A 44 8.62 -5.85 -8.43
CA PRO A 44 7.42 -5.03 -8.26
C PRO A 44 7.53 -4.04 -7.08
N TYR A 45 8.66 -4.04 -6.36
CA TYR A 45 8.96 -3.20 -5.20
C TYR A 45 10.11 -2.23 -5.50
N CYS A 46 10.26 -1.19 -4.68
CA CYS A 46 11.41 -0.29 -4.77
C CYS A 46 12.71 -1.06 -4.46
N GLU A 47 13.71 -0.91 -5.33
CA GLU A 47 15.04 -1.45 -5.12
C GLU A 47 16.01 -0.37 -4.68
N LEU A 48 16.79 -0.64 -3.64
CA LEU A 48 17.81 0.26 -3.13
C LEU A 48 19.19 -0.29 -3.48
N LYS A 49 19.98 0.48 -4.24
CA LYS A 49 21.39 0.20 -4.52
C LYS A 49 22.24 1.39 -4.08
N GLU A 50 23.39 1.15 -3.47
CA GLU A 50 24.25 2.24 -3.00
C GLU A 50 25.74 1.90 -3.09
N ASN A 51 26.56 2.92 -3.28
CA ASN A 51 28.00 2.90 -3.06
C ASN A 51 28.36 3.97 -2.01
N ASP A 52 29.63 4.35 -1.93
CA ASP A 52 30.10 5.34 -0.94
C ASP A 52 29.56 6.76 -1.20
N SER A 53 29.28 7.10 -2.47
CA SER A 53 28.88 8.46 -2.87
C SER A 53 27.39 8.57 -3.20
N PHE A 54 26.78 7.50 -3.70
CA PHE A 54 25.45 7.52 -4.29
C PHE A 54 24.55 6.46 -3.67
N ARG A 55 23.27 6.82 -3.55
CA ARG A 55 22.16 5.94 -3.25
C ARG A 55 21.13 6.06 -4.36
N ILE A 56 20.76 4.96 -4.98
CA ILE A 56 19.73 4.90 -6.03
C ILE A 56 18.56 4.10 -5.50
N ILE A 57 17.37 4.71 -5.54
CA ILE A 57 16.08 4.04 -5.32
C ILE A 57 15.41 3.89 -6.68
N SER A 58 15.41 2.67 -7.20
CA SER A 58 14.70 2.32 -8.43
C SER A 58 13.28 1.95 -8.07
N ALA A 59 12.33 2.77 -8.52
CA ALA A 59 10.93 2.62 -8.17
C ALA A 59 10.15 1.95 -9.32
N PRO A 60 9.24 1.01 -9.02
CA PRO A 60 8.30 0.49 -10.00
C PRO A 60 7.36 1.61 -10.47
N LYS A 61 6.72 1.45 -11.63
CA LYS A 61 5.68 2.38 -12.07
C LYS A 61 4.52 2.37 -11.06
N PHE A 62 4.47 3.34 -10.16
CA PHE A 62 3.29 3.60 -9.34
C PHE A 62 2.37 4.68 -9.94
N PHE A 63 2.69 5.13 -11.16
CA PHE A 63 1.87 6.04 -11.98
C PHE A 63 1.00 5.30 -13.02
N ASP A 64 1.09 3.97 -13.06
CA ASP A 64 0.30 3.15 -13.99
C ASP A 64 -1.04 2.80 -13.34
N ASP A 65 -2.14 2.88 -14.10
CA ASP A 65 -3.49 2.59 -13.59
C ASP A 65 -3.62 1.12 -13.16
N GLU A 66 -2.77 0.23 -13.70
CA GLU A 66 -2.70 -1.19 -13.33
C GLU A 66 -1.83 -1.45 -12.08
N CYS A 67 -1.22 -0.42 -11.50
CA CYS A 67 -0.32 -0.58 -10.36
C CYS A 67 -1.07 -1.04 -9.10
N MET A 68 -0.86 -2.29 -8.72
CA MET A 68 -1.35 -2.81 -7.43
C MET A 68 -0.71 -2.08 -6.24
N ASN A 69 -1.55 -1.54 -5.34
CA ASN A 69 -1.16 -0.84 -4.10
C ASN A 69 -0.25 0.39 -4.30
N PRO A 70 -0.65 1.41 -5.08
CA PRO A 70 0.20 2.55 -5.41
C PRO A 70 0.65 3.33 -4.17
N ASP A 71 -0.25 3.50 -3.18
CA ASP A 71 0.07 4.21 -1.93
C ASP A 71 1.21 3.58 -1.13
N GLN A 72 1.24 2.25 -0.99
CA GLN A 72 2.31 1.58 -0.25
C GLN A 72 3.65 1.73 -0.97
N LYS A 73 3.63 1.68 -2.32
CA LYS A 73 4.85 1.87 -3.12
C LYS A 73 5.38 3.30 -3.00
N ILE A 74 4.49 4.29 -2.95
CA ILE A 74 4.86 5.70 -2.71
C ILE A 74 5.43 5.87 -1.29
N ILE A 75 4.81 5.26 -0.27
CA ILE A 75 5.33 5.29 1.11
C ILE A 75 6.70 4.60 1.20
N ASP A 76 6.88 3.43 0.60
CA ASP A 76 8.16 2.72 0.56
C ASP A 76 9.23 3.57 -0.14
N PHE A 77 8.88 4.21 -1.26
CA PHE A 77 9.73 5.14 -1.97
C PHE A 77 10.15 6.34 -1.10
N MET A 78 9.19 7.02 -0.46
CA MET A 78 9.47 8.15 0.43
C MET A 78 10.33 7.73 1.63
N ALA A 79 10.12 6.52 2.15
CA ALA A 79 10.87 5.98 3.28
C ALA A 79 12.33 5.68 2.90
N LEU A 80 12.57 5.03 1.75
CA LEU A 80 13.91 4.70 1.26
C LEU A 80 14.70 5.94 0.82
N SER A 81 14.00 6.99 0.36
CA SER A 81 14.60 8.24 -0.10
C SER A 81 14.70 9.33 0.98
N TYR A 82 14.25 9.07 2.22
CA TYR A 82 14.18 10.05 3.30
C TYR A 82 15.53 10.77 3.56
N PRO A 83 15.55 12.12 3.77
CA PRO A 83 14.41 13.04 3.86
C PRO A 83 13.75 13.38 2.51
N GLY A 84 14.42 13.06 1.42
CA GLY A 84 13.93 13.12 0.06
C GLY A 84 15.10 12.98 -0.92
N PRO A 85 14.84 12.63 -2.18
CA PRO A 85 15.87 12.49 -3.18
C PRO A 85 16.45 13.86 -3.55
N HIS A 86 17.72 13.89 -3.91
CA HIS A 86 18.37 15.08 -4.48
C HIS A 86 18.05 15.23 -5.97
N LEU A 87 17.77 14.11 -6.64
CA LEU A 87 17.50 14.05 -8.06
C LEU A 87 16.47 12.95 -8.35
N PHE A 88 15.43 13.30 -9.09
CA PHE A 88 14.53 12.37 -9.77
C PHE A 88 14.98 12.19 -11.21
N ILE A 89 15.01 10.95 -11.67
CA ILE A 89 15.33 10.60 -13.06
C ILE A 89 14.14 9.87 -13.64
N LEU A 90 13.58 10.44 -14.70
CA LEU A 90 12.59 9.77 -15.54
C LEU A 90 13.27 9.28 -16.82
N ALA A 91 13.52 7.98 -16.88
CA ALA A 91 14.10 7.29 -18.02
C ALA A 91 13.03 6.99 -19.06
N ILE A 92 13.12 7.66 -20.21
CA ILE A 92 12.16 7.57 -21.31
C ILE A 92 12.79 6.82 -22.48
N GLU A 93 12.08 5.81 -22.96
CA GLU A 93 12.43 5.13 -24.20
C GLU A 93 12.08 6.02 -25.39
N SER A 94 13.05 6.28 -26.26
CA SER A 94 12.84 7.17 -27.41
C SER A 94 12.11 6.49 -28.58
N GLU A 95 12.10 5.15 -28.63
CA GLU A 95 11.43 4.41 -29.70
C GLU A 95 9.91 4.38 -29.45
N ASN A 96 9.14 4.99 -30.35
CA ASN A 96 7.67 5.00 -30.35
C ASN A 96 6.97 5.73 -29.17
N THR A 97 7.70 6.50 -28.35
CA THR A 97 7.08 7.31 -27.28
C THR A 97 6.57 8.65 -27.83
N SER A 98 5.27 8.91 -27.67
CA SER A 98 4.64 10.18 -28.05
C SER A 98 4.92 11.30 -27.02
N LYS A 99 4.87 12.56 -27.47
CA LYS A 99 4.94 13.75 -26.60
C LYS A 99 3.86 13.72 -25.50
N GLU A 100 2.69 13.21 -25.84
CA GLU A 100 1.57 13.02 -24.92
C GLU A 100 1.90 12.01 -23.82
N LYS A 101 2.46 10.84 -24.17
CA LYS A 101 2.85 9.82 -23.18
C LYS A 101 3.88 10.35 -22.19
N VAL A 102 4.90 11.08 -22.67
CA VAL A 102 5.88 11.75 -21.80
C VAL A 102 5.22 12.80 -20.91
N GLY A 103 4.34 13.61 -21.48
CA GLY A 103 3.62 14.64 -20.73
C GLY A 103 2.77 14.06 -19.60
N ASN A 104 2.06 12.96 -19.87
CA ASN A 104 1.26 12.25 -18.86
C ASN A 104 2.13 11.73 -17.71
N GLN A 105 3.31 11.18 -18.01
CA GLN A 105 4.25 10.74 -16.97
C GLN A 105 4.74 11.91 -16.10
N ILE A 106 5.11 13.05 -16.70
CA ILE A 106 5.57 14.23 -15.95
C ILE A 106 4.43 14.83 -15.12
N ASN A 107 3.21 14.89 -15.65
CA ASN A 107 2.03 15.35 -14.91
C ASN A 107 1.69 14.43 -13.74
N ALA A 108 1.85 13.12 -13.89
CA ALA A 108 1.66 12.17 -12.81
C ALA A 108 2.69 12.39 -11.68
N PHE A 109 3.95 12.72 -12.02
CA PHE A 109 4.95 13.15 -11.04
C PHE A 109 4.52 14.41 -10.30
N LYS A 110 4.07 15.44 -11.02
CA LYS A 110 3.59 16.69 -10.42
C LYS A 110 2.37 16.48 -9.52
N TYR A 111 1.50 15.54 -9.88
CA TYR A 111 0.34 15.21 -9.06
C TYR A 111 0.74 14.53 -7.74
N ILE A 112 1.73 13.64 -7.75
CA ILE A 112 2.16 12.89 -6.56
C ILE A 112 3.14 13.68 -5.69
N PHE A 113 4.07 14.42 -6.30
CA PHE A 113 5.16 15.13 -5.63
C PHE A 113 5.05 16.65 -5.74
N GLU A 114 3.90 17.18 -6.16
CA GLU A 114 3.64 18.60 -6.36
C GLU A 114 4.42 19.23 -7.53
N GLU A 115 4.02 20.43 -7.93
CA GLU A 115 4.59 21.13 -9.10
C GLU A 115 6.10 21.40 -8.99
N ASN A 116 6.62 21.62 -7.78
CA ASN A 116 8.03 21.95 -7.55
C ASN A 116 8.98 20.76 -7.75
N VAL A 117 8.47 19.53 -7.92
CA VAL A 117 9.32 18.36 -8.23
C VAL A 117 10.16 18.55 -9.48
N THR A 118 9.71 19.40 -10.42
CA THR A 118 10.43 19.68 -11.67
C THR A 118 11.81 20.30 -11.45
N GLU A 119 12.04 20.99 -10.34
CA GLU A 119 13.34 21.56 -9.98
C GLU A 119 14.39 20.48 -9.70
N ASN A 120 13.93 19.31 -9.22
CA ASN A 120 14.76 18.14 -8.94
C ASN A 120 14.58 17.02 -9.97
N LEU A 121 13.84 17.23 -11.07
CA LEU A 121 13.58 16.23 -12.10
C LEU A 121 14.51 16.37 -13.32
N VAL A 122 15.05 15.25 -13.78
CA VAL A 122 15.75 15.12 -15.07
C VAL A 122 15.11 14.02 -15.90
N VAL A 123 14.86 14.32 -17.17
CA VAL A 123 14.38 13.34 -18.14
C VAL A 123 15.57 12.80 -18.95
N ILE A 124 15.77 11.48 -18.94
CA ILE A 124 16.86 10.83 -19.67
C ILE A 124 16.30 10.01 -20.83
N LEU A 125 16.78 10.28 -22.04
CA LEU A 125 16.42 9.55 -23.25
C LEU A 125 17.52 8.58 -23.68
N GLU A 126 17.13 7.39 -24.13
CA GLU A 126 18.07 6.32 -24.50
C GLU A 126 18.85 6.62 -25.81
N LYS A 127 18.20 7.15 -26.86
CA LYS A 127 18.83 7.38 -28.19
C LYS A 127 18.70 8.82 -28.71
N GLN A 128 19.53 9.11 -29.72
CA GLN A 128 19.89 10.46 -30.20
C GLN A 128 18.88 11.12 -31.15
N GLU A 129 17.86 10.41 -31.62
CA GLU A 129 17.08 10.83 -32.80
C GLU A 129 15.92 11.81 -32.50
N ASN A 130 15.69 12.21 -31.24
CA ASN A 130 14.48 12.93 -30.87
C ASN A 130 14.75 14.29 -30.20
N ASN A 131 15.54 15.16 -30.87
CA ASN A 131 15.78 16.54 -30.43
C ASN A 131 14.47 17.34 -30.24
N ASP A 132 13.44 17.03 -31.03
CA ASP A 132 12.13 17.66 -30.92
C ASP A 132 11.40 17.27 -29.61
N LEU A 133 11.62 16.06 -29.11
CA LEU A 133 11.07 15.61 -27.84
C LEU A 133 11.81 16.25 -26.65
N LEU A 134 13.15 16.32 -26.71
CA LEU A 134 13.97 17.02 -25.70
C LEU A 134 13.51 18.48 -25.56
N SER A 135 13.43 19.19 -26.69
CA SER A 135 13.03 20.60 -26.69
C SER A 135 11.59 20.81 -26.23
N TYR A 136 10.68 19.86 -26.52
CA TYR A 136 9.32 19.88 -26.01
C TYR A 136 9.28 19.73 -24.49
N VAL A 137 9.99 18.72 -23.95
CA VAL A 137 10.04 18.46 -22.51
C VAL A 137 10.59 19.66 -21.76
N ASP A 138 11.73 20.19 -22.23
CA ASP A 138 12.39 21.34 -21.59
C ASP A 138 11.49 22.57 -21.56
N LYS A 139 10.86 22.90 -22.70
CA LYS A 139 10.06 24.13 -22.83
C LYS A 139 8.71 24.03 -22.14
N VAL A 140 8.03 22.88 -22.24
CA VAL A 140 6.64 22.74 -21.77
C VAL A 140 6.58 22.47 -20.28
N PHE A 141 7.51 21.67 -19.75
CA PHE A 141 7.46 21.26 -18.34
C PHE A 141 8.47 21.99 -17.46
N ASN A 142 9.36 22.82 -18.05
CA ASN A 142 10.47 23.46 -17.33
C ASN A 142 11.34 22.44 -16.58
N VAL A 143 11.61 21.31 -17.23
CA VAL A 143 12.40 20.18 -16.72
C VAL A 143 13.67 20.08 -17.55
N LYS A 144 14.79 19.62 -16.97
CA LYS A 144 16.00 19.38 -17.75
C LYS A 144 15.95 18.02 -18.43
N SER A 145 16.12 17.95 -19.74
CA SER A 145 16.22 16.68 -20.47
C SER A 145 17.61 16.48 -21.09
N VAL A 146 18.07 15.22 -21.12
CA VAL A 146 19.40 14.85 -21.63
C VAL A 146 19.39 13.45 -22.24
N ILE A 147 20.30 13.20 -23.18
CA ILE A 147 20.55 11.85 -23.72
C ILE A 147 21.55 11.14 -22.80
N LEU A 148 21.38 9.85 -22.54
CA LEU A 148 22.24 9.05 -21.65
C LEU A 148 23.74 9.29 -21.88
N LYS A 149 24.19 9.38 -23.14
CA LYS A 149 25.61 9.63 -23.50
C LYS A 149 26.19 10.95 -22.98
N ARG A 150 25.35 11.92 -22.58
CA ARG A 150 25.73 13.25 -22.06
C ARG A 150 25.43 13.41 -20.57
N MET A 151 25.00 12.35 -19.90
CA MET A 151 24.56 12.34 -18.51
C MET A 151 25.64 12.84 -17.54
N ASP A 152 26.91 12.47 -17.76
CA ASP A 152 28.04 12.85 -16.89
C ASP A 152 28.14 14.38 -16.68
N SER A 153 27.99 15.15 -17.76
CA SER A 153 28.07 16.62 -17.71
C SER A 153 26.93 17.26 -16.91
N VAL A 154 25.77 16.62 -16.90
CA VAL A 154 24.58 17.08 -16.17
C VAL A 154 24.70 16.74 -14.69
N PHE A 155 25.18 15.53 -14.39
CA PHE A 155 25.33 15.03 -13.03
C PHE A 155 26.35 15.82 -12.21
N MET A 156 27.52 16.12 -12.78
CA MET A 156 28.58 16.85 -12.08
C MET A 156 28.14 18.27 -11.67
N ASN A 157 27.27 18.89 -12.49
CA ASN A 157 26.71 20.21 -12.19
C ASN A 157 25.58 20.16 -11.16
N TRP A 158 24.87 19.02 -11.06
CA TRP A 158 23.77 18.85 -10.11
C TRP A 158 24.25 18.50 -8.71
N SER A 159 25.23 17.60 -8.62
CA SER A 159 25.78 17.12 -7.35
C SER A 159 26.48 18.21 -6.53
N SER A 160 26.85 19.33 -7.16
CA SER A 160 27.61 20.41 -6.52
C SER A 160 26.73 21.50 -5.87
N ASN A 161 25.42 21.59 -6.16
CA ASN A 161 24.61 22.76 -5.78
C ASN A 161 23.14 22.50 -5.37
N HIS A 162 22.61 21.28 -5.40
CA HIS A 162 21.17 21.05 -5.24
C HIS A 162 20.80 20.49 -3.86
N GLN A 163 19.81 21.13 -3.22
CA GLN A 163 19.18 20.65 -2.00
C GLN A 163 18.31 19.41 -2.30
N SER A 164 18.17 18.54 -1.31
CA SER A 164 17.22 17.44 -1.40
C SER A 164 15.80 17.96 -1.49
N PHE A 165 15.02 17.33 -2.34
CA PHE A 165 13.59 17.57 -2.47
C PHE A 165 12.90 17.34 -1.11
N GLN A 166 12.07 18.29 -0.69
CA GLN A 166 11.33 18.18 0.56
C GLN A 166 9.91 17.71 0.27
N PHE A 167 9.57 16.51 0.75
CA PHE A 167 8.19 16.04 0.69
C PHE A 167 7.29 16.94 1.56
N ASP A 168 6.10 17.27 1.05
CA ASP A 168 5.13 18.08 1.79
C ASP A 168 4.22 17.25 2.72
N TYR A 169 4.25 15.92 2.56
CA TYR A 169 3.50 14.94 3.35
C TYR A 169 1.97 15.17 3.37
N LYS A 170 1.40 15.87 2.38
CA LYS A 170 -0.06 16.12 2.33
C LYS A 170 -0.87 14.83 2.21
N ASN A 171 -0.43 13.93 1.34
CA ASN A 171 -1.11 12.66 1.05
C ASN A 171 -0.63 11.51 1.94
N TYR A 172 0.58 11.62 2.50
CA TYR A 172 1.23 10.56 3.27
C TYR A 172 1.89 11.14 4.52
N SER A 173 1.46 10.73 5.72
CA SER A 173 1.97 11.30 6.96
C SER A 173 3.47 11.13 7.14
N HIS A 174 4.19 12.21 7.49
CA HIS A 174 5.62 12.19 7.84
C HIS A 174 5.97 11.09 8.86
N LYS A 175 5.12 10.91 9.89
CA LYS A 175 5.31 9.86 10.92
C LYS A 175 5.25 8.44 10.34
N ILE A 176 4.40 8.20 9.35
CA ILE A 176 4.26 6.89 8.69
C ILE A 176 5.51 6.62 7.85
N VAL A 177 5.97 7.60 7.09
CA VAL A 177 7.20 7.51 6.29
C VAL A 177 8.41 7.24 7.20
N GLN A 178 8.53 7.94 8.33
CA GLN A 178 9.60 7.71 9.31
C GLN A 178 9.54 6.31 9.93
N ARG A 179 8.36 5.84 10.33
CA ARG A 179 8.20 4.48 10.86
C ARG A 179 8.60 3.45 9.80
N ARG A 180 8.11 3.61 8.58
CA ARG A 180 8.40 2.70 7.48
C ARG A 180 9.88 2.67 7.13
N LYS A 181 10.55 3.81 7.18
CA LYS A 181 12.01 3.91 7.04
C LYS A 181 12.72 2.98 8.03
N HIS A 182 12.38 3.07 9.31
CA HIS A 182 12.98 2.21 10.33
C HIS A 182 12.72 0.72 10.10
N GLU A 183 11.51 0.35 9.67
CA GLU A 183 11.17 -1.04 9.31
C GLU A 183 12.03 -1.57 8.15
N LEU A 184 12.21 -0.76 7.10
CA LEU A 184 12.99 -1.14 5.92
C LEU A 184 14.49 -1.21 6.24
N GLU A 185 15.00 -0.29 7.05
CA GLU A 185 16.39 -0.31 7.55
C GLU A 185 16.66 -1.57 8.40
N HIS A 186 15.74 -1.94 9.29
CA HIS A 186 15.87 -3.15 10.12
C HIS A 186 15.92 -4.41 9.26
N LYS A 187 14.97 -4.55 8.31
CA LYS A 187 14.95 -5.69 7.38
C LYS A 187 16.22 -5.79 6.55
N ARG A 188 16.81 -4.66 6.14
CA ARG A 188 18.06 -4.64 5.37
C ARG A 188 19.25 -5.14 6.21
N ASN A 189 19.31 -4.77 7.48
CA ASN A 189 20.40 -5.16 8.38
C ASN A 189 20.35 -6.64 8.77
N GLU A 190 19.19 -7.29 8.71
CA GLU A 190 19.08 -8.75 8.90
C GLU A 190 19.68 -9.56 7.73
N PHE A 191 19.93 -8.94 6.56
CA PHE A 191 20.33 -9.62 5.32
C PHE A 191 21.80 -9.39 4.86
N HIS A 192 22.66 -8.77 5.68
CA HIS A 192 24.10 -8.67 5.39
C HIS A 192 24.96 -9.50 6.36
N PRO A 193 25.66 -10.57 5.90
CA PRO A 193 26.40 -11.45 6.79
C PRO A 193 27.87 -10.99 6.93
N TYR A 194 28.31 -10.71 8.17
CA TYR A 194 29.70 -10.95 8.54
C TYR A 194 29.84 -11.28 10.04
N ASN A 195 30.12 -12.56 10.28
CA ASN A 195 30.91 -13.19 11.35
C ASN A 195 30.90 -12.59 12.76
N ASP A 196 30.12 -13.21 13.65
CA ASP A 196 30.61 -13.54 15.01
C ASP A 196 30.06 -14.94 15.41
N PRO A 197 30.92 -15.96 15.55
CA PRO A 197 30.47 -17.32 15.81
C PRO A 197 30.31 -17.54 17.32
N GLN A 198 29.26 -17.01 17.95
CA GLN A 198 28.61 -17.58 19.15
C GLN A 198 27.29 -16.84 19.44
N ARG A 199 26.21 -17.26 18.81
CA ARG A 199 24.88 -17.23 19.45
C ARG A 199 23.99 -18.30 18.83
N THR A 200 23.77 -19.31 19.65
CA THR A 200 22.93 -20.47 19.43
C THR A 200 21.47 -20.05 19.25
N GLY A 201 20.80 -20.68 18.28
CA GLY A 201 19.39 -21.01 18.37
C GLY A 201 18.41 -20.11 17.62
N GLY A 202 18.06 -20.53 16.40
CA GLY A 202 16.68 -20.51 15.92
C GLY A 202 16.24 -19.30 15.09
N SER A 203 16.36 -19.41 13.77
CA SER A 203 15.27 -18.98 12.88
C SER A 203 15.33 -19.81 11.60
N ALA A 204 14.55 -20.89 11.59
CA ALA A 204 14.11 -21.48 10.34
C ALA A 204 13.24 -20.42 9.65
N HIS A 205 13.59 -20.07 8.42
CA HIS A 205 12.70 -19.35 7.52
C HIS A 205 11.35 -20.06 7.45
N SER A 206 10.33 -19.56 8.17
CA SER A 206 8.96 -20.06 8.07
C SER A 206 8.22 -19.26 6.99
N SER A 207 8.28 -19.75 5.75
CA SER A 207 7.29 -19.41 4.71
C SER A 207 5.98 -20.18 4.93
N LEU A 208 5.46 -20.18 6.15
CA LEU A 208 4.10 -20.61 6.51
C LEU A 208 3.50 -19.52 7.42
N ASP A 209 2.23 -19.19 7.20
CA ASP A 209 1.36 -18.33 8.03
C ASP A 209 1.38 -16.78 7.82
N ALA A 210 1.16 -16.30 6.59
CA ALA A 210 0.74 -14.91 6.40
C ALA A 210 -0.73 -14.73 6.82
N VAL A 211 -0.98 -13.98 7.91
CA VAL A 211 -2.34 -13.66 8.41
C VAL A 211 -2.95 -12.52 7.61
N PHE A 212 -4.14 -12.71 7.06
CA PHE A 212 -4.90 -11.64 6.39
C PHE A 212 -5.93 -11.02 7.33
N ASN A 213 -6.01 -9.69 7.38
CA ASN A 213 -6.88 -8.98 8.31
C ASN A 213 -8.18 -8.52 7.63
N ILE A 214 -9.33 -8.80 8.24
CA ILE A 214 -10.60 -8.16 7.91
C ILE A 214 -10.88 -7.18 9.04
N VAL A 215 -10.77 -5.88 8.75
CA VAL A 215 -10.90 -4.81 9.76
C VAL A 215 -12.24 -4.12 9.60
N LEU A 216 -13.07 -4.15 10.64
CA LEU A 216 -14.39 -3.52 10.62
C LEU A 216 -14.27 -2.11 11.17
N LEU A 217 -14.55 -1.09 10.36
CA LEU A 217 -14.53 0.33 10.72
C LEU A 217 -15.93 0.93 10.57
N GLY A 218 -16.24 1.97 11.33
CA GLY A 218 -17.55 2.63 11.28
C GLY A 218 -17.98 3.18 12.65
N LYS A 219 -19.13 3.86 12.69
CA LYS A 219 -19.65 4.43 13.93
C LYS A 219 -20.10 3.40 14.96
N GLY A 220 -20.29 3.86 16.19
CA GLY A 220 -20.90 3.10 17.28
C GLY A 220 -22.33 2.69 16.92
N GLY A 221 -22.68 1.45 17.22
CA GLY A 221 -24.03 0.92 16.98
C GLY A 221 -24.37 0.58 15.53
N THR A 222 -23.45 0.72 14.56
CA THR A 222 -23.73 0.35 13.16
C THR A 222 -23.68 -1.16 12.90
N GLY A 223 -23.27 -1.96 13.89
CA GLY A 223 -23.28 -3.43 13.81
C GLY A 223 -21.94 -4.07 13.46
N LYS A 224 -20.81 -3.42 13.76
CA LYS A 224 -19.45 -3.97 13.56
C LYS A 224 -19.27 -5.33 14.25
N SER A 225 -19.37 -5.37 15.58
CA SER A 225 -19.24 -6.59 16.39
C SER A 225 -20.24 -7.68 15.99
N ALA A 226 -21.49 -7.30 15.70
CA ALA A 226 -22.51 -8.23 15.22
C ALA A 226 -22.11 -8.87 13.87
N SER A 227 -21.59 -8.07 12.95
CA SER A 227 -21.15 -8.55 11.62
C SER A 227 -19.90 -9.41 11.71
N ALA A 228 -18.95 -9.05 12.58
CA ALA A 228 -17.78 -9.87 12.87
C ALA A 228 -18.20 -11.24 13.44
N ASN A 229 -19.20 -11.28 14.34
CA ASN A 229 -19.79 -12.52 14.84
C ASN A 229 -20.50 -13.33 13.75
N THR A 230 -21.20 -12.68 12.81
CA THR A 230 -21.79 -13.35 11.64
C THR A 230 -20.72 -14.04 10.79
N ILE A 231 -19.57 -13.38 10.57
CA ILE A 231 -18.44 -13.96 9.82
C ILE A 231 -17.81 -15.12 10.60
N LEU A 232 -17.56 -14.93 11.89
CA LEU A 232 -16.97 -15.96 12.77
C LEU A 232 -17.85 -17.22 12.82
N ALA A 233 -19.17 -17.08 12.92
CA ALA A 233 -20.10 -18.21 12.94
C ALA A 233 -20.10 -19.03 11.63
N ALA A 234 -19.64 -18.45 10.52
CA ALA A 234 -19.56 -19.13 9.23
C ALA A 234 -18.22 -19.87 9.01
N GLU A 235 -17.30 -19.87 9.97
CA GLU A 235 -15.97 -20.51 9.86
C GLU A 235 -16.05 -21.95 9.31
N ASN A 236 -16.87 -22.81 9.92
CA ASN A 236 -17.08 -24.19 9.45
C ASN A 236 -17.59 -24.28 8.00
N SER A 237 -18.43 -23.33 7.59
CA SER A 237 -18.96 -23.24 6.23
C SER A 237 -17.94 -22.72 5.21
N LEU A 238 -16.95 -21.93 5.66
CA LEU A 238 -15.86 -21.41 4.84
C LEU A 238 -14.75 -22.45 4.68
N GLN A 239 -14.52 -23.28 5.71
CA GLN A 239 -13.55 -24.39 5.66
C GLN A 239 -13.89 -25.42 4.55
N SER A 240 -15.18 -25.65 4.28
CA SER A 240 -15.63 -26.59 3.24
C SER A 240 -15.54 -26.07 1.80
N MET A 241 -15.34 -24.76 1.59
CA MET A 241 -15.18 -24.21 0.24
C MET A 241 -13.76 -24.33 -0.32
N LEU A 242 -12.76 -24.67 0.51
CA LEU A 242 -11.35 -24.75 0.09
C LEU A 242 -10.67 -25.98 0.72
N PRO A 243 -10.92 -27.19 0.19
CA PRO A 243 -10.49 -28.45 0.77
C PRO A 243 -9.03 -28.75 0.41
N SER A 244 -8.08 -28.28 1.22
CA SER A 244 -6.71 -28.83 1.22
C SER A 244 -6.01 -28.43 2.52
N LEU A 245 -5.56 -29.46 3.24
CA LEU A 245 -4.70 -29.43 4.44
C LEU A 245 -5.41 -29.13 5.77
N THR A 246 -5.76 -30.21 6.47
CA THR A 246 -5.83 -30.26 7.93
C THR A 246 -4.42 -30.21 8.49
N ILE A 247 -4.13 -29.34 9.46
CA ILE A 247 -3.16 -29.55 10.57
C ILE A 247 -3.31 -28.40 11.60
N GLY A 248 -3.16 -28.76 12.88
CA GLY A 248 -2.60 -27.91 13.93
C GLY A 248 -3.61 -27.20 14.83
N ASN A 249 -3.77 -27.72 16.05
CA ASN A 249 -4.45 -27.06 17.16
C ASN A 249 -3.70 -25.75 17.51
N SER A 250 -4.17 -24.62 16.99
CA SER A 250 -3.81 -23.29 17.51
C SER A 250 -4.91 -22.86 18.45
N GLN A 251 -4.58 -22.25 19.60
CA GLN A 251 -5.55 -21.79 20.58
C GLN A 251 -6.57 -20.86 19.91
N GLN A 252 -7.75 -21.42 19.67
CA GLN A 252 -8.86 -20.79 18.99
C GLN A 252 -9.69 -20.09 20.04
N ASP A 253 -9.61 -18.76 20.09
CA ASP A 253 -10.55 -17.98 20.88
C ASP A 253 -11.87 -17.95 20.09
N SER A 254 -12.72 -18.94 20.33
CA SER A 254 -14.06 -19.07 19.72
C SER A 254 -15.09 -18.16 20.39
N THR A 255 -14.65 -17.30 21.31
CA THR A 255 -15.55 -16.39 22.01
C THR A 255 -16.07 -15.31 21.05
N PRO A 256 -17.39 -15.10 20.95
CA PRO A 256 -17.94 -14.03 20.12
C PRO A 256 -17.55 -12.66 20.70
N PHE A 257 -17.45 -11.67 19.81
CA PHE A 257 -17.37 -10.27 20.19
C PHE A 257 -18.61 -9.86 20.97
N LYS A 258 -18.45 -9.03 22.02
CA LYS A 258 -19.59 -8.49 22.77
C LYS A 258 -20.41 -7.60 21.84
N SER A 259 -21.68 -7.94 21.64
CA SER A 259 -22.57 -7.23 20.73
C SER A 259 -23.98 -7.19 21.29
N TYR A 260 -24.39 -6.04 21.81
CA TYR A 260 -25.75 -5.79 22.30
C TYR A 260 -26.11 -4.31 22.16
N PRO A 261 -27.41 -3.96 22.05
CA PRO A 261 -27.84 -2.56 22.04
C PRO A 261 -27.38 -1.83 23.30
N SER A 262 -26.78 -0.66 23.14
CA SER A 262 -26.29 0.17 24.25
C SER A 262 -26.31 1.64 23.83
N SER A 263 -26.52 2.53 24.80
CA SER A 263 -26.38 3.99 24.62
C SER A 263 -24.93 4.46 24.71
N THR A 264 -24.04 3.62 25.25
CA THR A 264 -22.59 3.86 25.33
C THR A 264 -21.82 2.83 24.51
N PRO A 265 -20.57 3.12 24.09
CA PRO A 265 -19.77 2.18 23.31
C PRO A 265 -19.53 0.86 24.05
N VAL A 266 -19.97 -0.25 23.43
CA VAL A 266 -19.69 -1.62 23.93
C VAL A 266 -18.24 -2.00 23.62
N THR A 267 -17.78 -1.71 22.41
CA THR A 267 -16.40 -1.92 21.96
C THR A 267 -15.60 -0.65 22.22
N THR A 268 -14.71 -0.68 23.22
CA THR A 268 -13.84 0.45 23.59
C THR A 268 -12.38 0.25 23.20
N LYS A 269 -12.02 -0.95 22.74
CA LYS A 269 -10.68 -1.34 22.31
C LYS A 269 -10.75 -2.18 21.04
N CYS A 270 -9.67 -2.20 20.27
CA CYS A 270 -9.55 -3.13 19.15
C CYS A 270 -9.51 -4.57 19.69
N GLU A 271 -10.45 -5.41 19.26
CA GLU A 271 -10.52 -6.82 19.62
C GLU A 271 -10.29 -7.68 18.37
N THR A 272 -9.57 -8.79 18.52
CA THR A 272 -9.25 -9.66 17.40
C THR A 272 -9.72 -11.09 17.62
N ARG A 273 -10.18 -11.76 16.57
CA ARG A 273 -10.44 -13.20 16.56
C ARG A 273 -9.78 -13.83 15.35
N MET A 274 -9.12 -14.96 15.57
CA MET A 274 -8.49 -15.74 14.52
C MET A 274 -9.48 -16.78 14.01
N MET A 275 -9.60 -16.87 12.69
CA MET A 275 -10.36 -17.91 12.03
C MET A 275 -9.50 -18.56 10.94
N LYS A 276 -9.73 -19.85 10.70
CA LYS A 276 -9.12 -20.56 9.57
C LYS A 276 -10.07 -20.56 8.39
N VAL A 277 -9.54 -20.20 7.23
CA VAL A 277 -10.21 -20.42 5.94
C VAL A 277 -9.32 -21.39 5.16
N GLY A 278 -9.90 -22.17 4.25
CA GLY A 278 -9.19 -23.32 3.67
C GLY A 278 -7.87 -22.97 2.96
N SER A 279 -7.14 -23.99 2.48
CA SER A 279 -5.70 -23.93 2.11
C SER A 279 -4.73 -23.60 3.26
N GLY A 280 -5.21 -23.46 4.50
CA GLY A 280 -4.38 -23.18 5.68
C GLY A 280 -4.16 -21.70 5.97
N LYS A 281 -4.80 -20.79 5.21
CA LYS A 281 -4.69 -19.34 5.43
C LYS A 281 -5.47 -18.90 6.65
N GLN A 282 -4.83 -18.04 7.44
CA GLN A 282 -5.41 -17.51 8.66
C GLN A 282 -6.01 -16.14 8.39
N ILE A 283 -7.28 -15.95 8.75
CA ILE A 283 -7.93 -14.64 8.74
C ILE A 283 -8.03 -14.13 10.17
N ARG A 284 -7.64 -12.87 10.39
CA ARG A 284 -7.89 -12.14 11.62
C ARG A 284 -9.07 -11.19 11.42
N LEU A 285 -10.16 -11.43 12.12
CA LEU A 285 -11.25 -10.47 12.26
C LEU A 285 -10.86 -9.45 13.32
N VAL A 286 -10.97 -8.17 12.99
CA VAL A 286 -10.66 -7.06 13.89
C VAL A 286 -11.90 -6.20 14.07
N ASP A 287 -12.51 -6.29 15.25
CA ASP A 287 -13.57 -5.37 15.67
C ASP A 287 -12.92 -4.14 16.31
N THR A 288 -13.38 -2.95 15.92
CA THR A 288 -12.76 -1.69 16.32
C THR A 288 -13.72 -0.83 17.13
N PRO A 289 -13.22 0.04 18.02
CA PRO A 289 -14.06 1.04 18.65
C PRO A 289 -14.54 2.07 17.61
N ASP A 290 -15.56 2.84 17.95
CA ASP A 290 -15.87 4.05 17.20
C ASP A 290 -14.78 5.10 17.48
N PHE A 291 -13.81 5.23 16.58
CA PHE A 291 -12.74 6.21 16.73
C PHE A 291 -13.21 7.65 16.76
N PHE A 292 -14.49 7.97 16.57
CA PHE A 292 -15.01 9.33 16.67
C PHE A 292 -15.85 9.58 17.92
N HIS A 293 -16.00 8.59 18.80
CA HIS A 293 -16.85 8.69 19.99
C HIS A 293 -16.08 9.23 21.19
N GLU A 294 -16.67 10.20 21.91
CA GLU A 294 -16.04 10.94 23.01
C GLU A 294 -15.65 10.03 24.19
N ASP A 295 -16.48 9.03 24.51
CA ASP A 295 -16.24 8.05 25.59
C ASP A 295 -15.07 7.06 25.35
N ILE A 296 -14.38 7.12 24.21
CA ILE A 296 -13.22 6.24 23.94
C ILE A 296 -11.96 6.81 24.58
N SER A 297 -11.76 6.51 25.86
CA SER A 297 -10.50 6.79 26.55
C SER A 297 -9.35 6.08 25.82
N MET A 298 -8.28 6.82 25.46
CA MET A 298 -7.12 6.33 24.70
C MET A 298 -7.37 6.06 23.20
N GLN A 299 -8.20 6.89 22.55
CA GLN A 299 -8.44 6.90 21.11
C GLN A 299 -7.15 6.79 20.28
N GLU A 300 -6.08 7.52 20.62
CA GLU A 300 -4.79 7.45 19.91
C GLU A 300 -4.12 6.08 20.04
N ALA A 301 -4.19 5.45 21.21
CA ALA A 301 -3.61 4.12 21.43
C ALA A 301 -4.39 3.05 20.64
N GLN A 302 -5.73 3.11 20.65
CA GLN A 302 -6.56 2.17 19.88
C GLN A 302 -6.43 2.40 18.37
N LEU A 303 -6.27 3.65 17.94
CA LEU A 303 -5.98 3.97 16.55
C LEU A 303 -4.63 3.39 16.13
N ASN A 304 -3.58 3.57 16.94
CA ASN A 304 -2.27 2.97 16.69
C ASN A 304 -2.32 1.44 16.67
N GLU A 305 -3.17 0.83 17.49
CA GLU A 305 -3.42 -0.61 17.48
C GLU A 305 -4.11 -1.04 16.17
N CYS A 306 -5.17 -0.33 15.76
CA CYS A 306 -5.86 -0.57 14.49
C CYS A 306 -4.90 -0.48 13.29
N LYS A 307 -3.98 0.49 13.30
CA LYS A 307 -2.99 0.67 12.24
C LYS A 307 -2.11 -0.57 12.01
N LYS A 308 -1.86 -1.38 13.05
CA LYS A 308 -1.10 -2.64 12.93
C LYS A 308 -1.84 -3.69 12.10
N TYR A 309 -3.17 -3.62 12.06
CA TYR A 309 -4.02 -4.58 11.35
C TYR A 309 -4.38 -4.12 9.93
N CYS A 310 -4.25 -2.82 9.66
CA CYS A 310 -4.54 -2.23 8.36
C CYS A 310 -3.29 -2.13 7.46
N GLN A 311 -2.36 -3.09 7.58
CA GLN A 311 -1.14 -3.10 6.78
C GLN A 311 -1.47 -3.29 5.30
N PRO A 312 -0.92 -2.46 4.39
CA PRO A 312 -1.20 -2.57 2.97
C PRO A 312 -0.84 -3.96 2.40
N GLY A 313 -1.75 -4.52 1.60
CA GLY A 313 -1.60 -5.85 0.99
C GLY A 313 -2.01 -7.02 1.90
N GLN A 314 -2.27 -6.77 3.18
CA GLN A 314 -2.66 -7.80 4.16
C GLN A 314 -3.95 -7.45 4.91
N CYS A 315 -4.76 -6.54 4.36
CA CYS A 315 -6.05 -6.21 4.95
C CYS A 315 -7.11 -5.80 3.92
N VAL A 316 -8.36 -6.16 4.22
CA VAL A 316 -9.56 -5.51 3.68
C VAL A 316 -10.25 -4.74 4.80
N VAL A 317 -10.78 -3.56 4.47
CA VAL A 317 -11.61 -2.78 5.38
C VAL A 317 -13.08 -3.04 5.06
N LEU A 318 -13.86 -3.36 6.08
CA LEU A 318 -15.32 -3.34 6.00
C LEU A 318 -15.81 -2.04 6.64
N LEU A 319 -16.24 -1.09 5.82
CA LEU A 319 -16.87 0.15 6.32
C LEU A 319 -18.34 -0.12 6.63
N VAL A 320 -18.66 -0.25 7.92
CA VAL A 320 -19.95 -0.74 8.40
C VAL A 320 -20.93 0.42 8.57
N ILE A 321 -21.98 0.40 7.76
CA ILE A 321 -23.08 1.38 7.74
C ILE A 321 -24.39 0.66 8.01
N GLN A 322 -25.24 1.24 8.88
CA GLN A 322 -26.55 0.66 9.14
C GLN A 322 -27.56 1.05 8.06
N LEU A 323 -28.22 0.07 7.45
CA LEU A 323 -29.25 0.35 6.45
C LEU A 323 -30.43 1.09 7.10
N GLY A 324 -30.87 2.18 6.47
CA GLY A 324 -31.90 3.07 7.02
C GLY A 324 -31.39 4.13 8.00
N ARG A 325 -30.10 4.11 8.36
CA ARG A 325 -29.47 5.10 9.25
C ARG A 325 -28.14 5.57 8.66
N PHE A 326 -28.19 6.70 7.97
CA PHE A 326 -27.02 7.45 7.53
C PHE A 326 -27.25 8.92 7.86
N THR A 327 -26.43 9.45 8.75
CA THR A 327 -26.55 10.76 9.38
C THR A 327 -25.48 11.72 8.87
N GLU A 328 -25.65 13.03 9.08
CA GLU A 328 -24.60 14.02 8.72
C GLU A 328 -23.24 13.71 9.34
N GLY A 329 -23.22 13.12 10.54
CA GLY A 329 -21.97 12.72 11.16
C GLY A 329 -21.26 11.55 10.45
N GLU A 330 -21.90 10.86 9.51
CA GLU A 330 -21.31 9.77 8.70
C GLU A 330 -20.90 10.25 7.29
N ARG A 331 -21.28 11.49 6.91
CA ARG A 331 -21.03 12.07 5.59
C ARG A 331 -19.57 12.08 5.15
N GLY A 332 -18.65 12.32 6.09
CA GLY A 332 -17.20 12.33 5.85
C GLY A 332 -16.46 11.19 6.53
N ILE A 333 -17.15 10.08 6.84
CA ILE A 333 -16.55 9.00 7.64
C ILE A 333 -15.33 8.40 6.94
N LEU A 334 -15.36 8.28 5.61
CA LEU A 334 -14.26 7.72 4.82
C LEU A 334 -13.02 8.63 4.91
N GLU A 335 -13.19 9.92 4.62
CA GLU A 335 -12.12 10.92 4.68
C GLU A 335 -11.55 11.05 6.10
N ASN A 336 -12.41 11.02 7.11
CA ASN A 336 -11.98 11.12 8.50
C ASN A 336 -11.19 9.88 8.93
N LEU A 337 -11.61 8.69 8.51
CA LEU A 337 -10.86 7.45 8.74
C LEU A 337 -9.51 7.49 8.03
N GLU A 338 -9.45 7.95 6.78
CA GLU A 338 -8.19 8.11 6.03
C GLU A 338 -7.23 9.08 6.72
N LYS A 339 -7.74 10.20 7.24
CA LYS A 339 -6.94 11.16 8.04
C LYS A 339 -6.40 10.52 9.33
N LEU A 340 -7.23 9.78 10.06
CA LEU A 340 -6.81 9.11 11.29
C LEU A 340 -5.78 8.01 11.02
N LEU A 341 -6.04 7.17 10.01
CA LEU A 341 -5.15 6.09 9.60
C LEU A 341 -3.84 6.64 9.02
N GLY A 342 -3.92 7.77 8.30
CA GLY A 342 -2.80 8.45 7.65
C GLY A 342 -2.44 7.86 6.29
N TRP A 343 -3.34 7.07 5.70
CA TRP A 343 -3.25 6.54 4.34
C TRP A 343 -4.66 6.38 3.76
N ARG A 344 -4.73 6.31 2.43
CA ARG A 344 -5.97 6.10 1.68
C ARG A 344 -6.39 4.62 1.78
N ILE A 345 -7.68 4.36 2.02
CA ILE A 345 -8.21 2.99 2.21
C ILE A 345 -9.28 2.59 1.19
N ARG A 346 -9.68 3.51 0.30
CA ARG A 346 -10.88 3.33 -0.55
C ARG A 346 -10.82 2.09 -1.43
N GLU A 347 -9.69 1.84 -2.08
CA GLU A 347 -9.46 0.69 -2.99
C GLU A 347 -9.57 -0.66 -2.27
N LYS A 348 -9.42 -0.67 -0.94
CA LYS A 348 -9.44 -1.87 -0.08
C LYS A 348 -10.67 -1.93 0.80
N THR A 349 -11.64 -1.05 0.56
CA THR A 349 -12.84 -0.92 1.38
C THR A 349 -14.03 -1.55 0.68
N ILE A 350 -14.73 -2.44 1.38
CA ILE A 350 -16.08 -2.88 1.03
C ILE A 350 -17.04 -2.19 1.99
N VAL A 351 -18.02 -1.46 1.46
CA VAL A 351 -19.09 -0.89 2.29
C VAL A 351 -20.03 -2.00 2.72
N LEU A 352 -20.07 -2.31 4.01
CA LEU A 352 -20.92 -3.33 4.58
C LEU A 352 -22.19 -2.70 5.15
N PHE A 353 -23.32 -2.93 4.49
CA PHE A 353 -24.63 -2.56 5.01
C PHE A 353 -25.13 -3.61 6.01
N THR A 354 -25.47 -3.19 7.22
CA THR A 354 -26.10 -4.05 8.24
C THR A 354 -27.61 -3.84 8.27
N HIS A 355 -28.33 -4.69 9.01
CA HIS A 355 -29.79 -4.63 9.12
C HIS A 355 -30.53 -4.82 7.78
N GLY A 356 -29.96 -5.60 6.86
CA GLY A 356 -30.57 -5.93 5.56
C GLY A 356 -31.86 -6.76 5.65
N GLU A 357 -32.23 -7.23 6.84
CA GLU A 357 -33.53 -7.82 7.15
C GLU A 357 -34.67 -6.79 7.19
N ASN A 358 -34.34 -5.49 7.28
CA ASN A 358 -35.34 -4.43 7.36
C ASN A 358 -36.02 -4.21 6.00
N THR A 359 -37.17 -4.87 5.81
CA THR A 359 -37.98 -4.79 4.58
C THR A 359 -38.56 -3.39 4.30
N LYS A 360 -38.54 -2.49 5.29
CA LYS A 360 -39.00 -1.11 5.12
C LYS A 360 -37.98 -0.20 4.42
N CYS A 361 -36.74 -0.66 4.25
CA CYS A 361 -35.68 0.12 3.62
C CYS A 361 -35.14 -0.65 2.41
N ASN A 362 -35.44 -0.16 1.20
CA ASN A 362 -34.86 -0.68 -0.02
C ASN A 362 -33.42 -0.15 -0.18
N LEU A 363 -32.44 -1.02 -0.40
CA LEU A 363 -31.04 -0.61 -0.55
C LEU A 363 -30.83 0.41 -1.67
N ASN A 364 -31.42 0.17 -2.85
CA ASN A 364 -31.23 1.06 -4.00
C ASN A 364 -31.84 2.43 -3.72
N GLU A 365 -33.04 2.47 -3.14
CA GLU A 365 -33.66 3.72 -2.71
C GLU A 365 -32.82 4.43 -1.64
N PHE A 366 -32.29 3.67 -0.67
CA PHE A 366 -31.44 4.18 0.39
C PHE A 366 -30.17 4.86 -0.16
N ILE A 367 -29.55 4.27 -1.17
CA ILE A 367 -28.37 4.81 -1.86
C ILE A 367 -28.74 6.02 -2.72
N VAL A 368 -29.74 5.90 -3.60
CA VAL A 368 -30.08 6.94 -4.58
C VAL A 368 -30.55 8.23 -3.91
N THR A 369 -31.26 8.12 -2.79
CA THR A 369 -31.76 9.29 -2.04
C THR A 369 -30.67 10.02 -1.24
N ARG A 370 -29.42 9.52 -1.21
CA ARG A 370 -28.32 10.06 -0.41
C ARG A 370 -27.06 10.24 -1.24
N SER A 371 -26.84 11.46 -1.75
CA SER A 371 -25.68 11.79 -2.58
C SER A 371 -24.36 11.42 -1.90
N HIS A 372 -24.20 11.69 -0.61
CA HIS A 372 -22.97 11.40 0.15
C HIS A 372 -22.69 9.90 0.29
N LEU A 373 -23.74 9.09 0.49
CA LEU A 373 -23.57 7.64 0.54
C LEU A 373 -23.16 7.10 -0.84
N LYS A 374 -23.72 7.67 -1.91
CA LYS A 374 -23.33 7.35 -3.29
C LYS A 374 -21.87 7.73 -3.56
N GLU A 375 -21.42 8.90 -3.13
CA GLU A 375 -20.02 9.34 -3.24
C GLU A 375 -19.07 8.37 -2.51
N ILE A 376 -19.41 7.93 -1.29
CA ILE A 376 -18.62 6.92 -0.57
C ILE A 376 -18.54 5.60 -1.36
N LEU A 377 -19.66 5.13 -1.91
CA LEU A 377 -19.69 3.90 -2.69
C LEU A 377 -18.83 4.01 -3.96
N GLU A 378 -18.97 5.11 -4.71
CA GLU A 378 -18.17 5.37 -5.91
C GLU A 378 -16.68 5.44 -5.58
N ALA A 379 -16.33 6.13 -4.50
CA ALA A 379 -14.95 6.25 -4.06
C ALA A 379 -14.33 4.89 -3.66
N CYS A 380 -15.16 3.95 -3.17
CA CYS A 380 -14.80 2.56 -2.87
C CYS A 380 -14.97 1.60 -4.07
N GLY A 381 -15.04 2.09 -5.30
CA GLY A 381 -15.16 1.24 -6.50
C GLY A 381 -16.50 0.53 -6.63
N ASN A 382 -17.55 1.05 -5.99
CA ASN A 382 -18.87 0.42 -5.85
C ASN A 382 -18.83 -0.96 -5.19
N HIS A 383 -17.79 -1.24 -4.39
CA HIS A 383 -17.72 -2.45 -3.59
C HIS A 383 -18.59 -2.32 -2.34
N TYR A 384 -19.73 -3.01 -2.35
CA TYR A 384 -20.59 -3.12 -1.16
C TYR A 384 -21.12 -4.52 -0.96
N HIS A 385 -21.55 -4.81 0.26
CA HIS A 385 -22.20 -6.06 0.64
C HIS A 385 -23.29 -5.78 1.67
N VAL A 386 -24.30 -6.65 1.77
CA VAL A 386 -25.42 -6.47 2.71
C VAL A 386 -25.54 -7.70 3.59
N PHE A 387 -25.48 -7.50 4.90
CA PHE A 387 -25.76 -8.52 5.88
C PHE A 387 -27.17 -8.42 6.44
N LYS A 388 -27.78 -9.59 6.59
CA LYS A 388 -28.95 -9.81 7.44
C LYS A 388 -28.42 -10.35 8.76
N ASN A 389 -28.10 -9.48 9.71
CA ASN A 389 -27.33 -9.86 10.90
C ASN A 389 -28.07 -10.87 11.81
N THR A 390 -29.40 -10.91 11.74
CA THR A 390 -30.23 -11.91 12.41
C THR A 390 -30.29 -13.27 11.69
N SER A 391 -29.85 -13.34 10.43
CA SER A 391 -29.81 -14.58 9.65
C SER A 391 -28.57 -15.39 9.96
N LYS A 392 -28.75 -16.70 10.14
CA LYS A 392 -27.66 -17.69 10.27
C LYS A 392 -27.21 -18.26 8.93
N ASP A 393 -27.75 -17.76 7.82
CA ASP A 393 -27.36 -18.22 6.49
C ASP A 393 -25.90 -17.83 6.21
N SER A 394 -25.03 -18.83 6.10
CA SER A 394 -23.61 -18.62 5.83
C SER A 394 -23.37 -18.15 4.39
N LYS A 395 -24.35 -18.27 3.48
CA LYS A 395 -24.22 -17.85 2.07
C LYS A 395 -23.82 -16.38 1.93
N GLN A 396 -24.36 -15.47 2.75
CA GLN A 396 -23.97 -14.06 2.75
C GLN A 396 -22.48 -13.89 3.04
N VAL A 397 -21.94 -14.65 4.01
CA VAL A 397 -20.52 -14.61 4.35
C VAL A 397 -19.68 -15.19 3.21
N LYS A 398 -20.14 -16.30 2.60
CA LYS A 398 -19.47 -16.89 1.42
C LYS A 398 -19.35 -15.89 0.28
N GLU A 399 -20.40 -15.13 0.00
CA GLU A 399 -20.43 -14.09 -1.03
C GLU A 399 -19.55 -12.89 -0.66
N LEU A 400 -19.50 -12.49 0.61
CA LEU A 400 -18.56 -11.49 1.08
C LEU A 400 -17.11 -11.94 0.86
N ILE A 401 -16.75 -13.15 1.29
CA ILE A 401 -15.38 -13.68 1.14
C ILE A 401 -14.98 -13.75 -0.33
N LYS A 402 -15.86 -14.16 -1.25
CA LYS A 402 -15.58 -14.11 -2.70
C LYS A 402 -15.27 -12.70 -3.21
N LYS A 403 -15.97 -11.68 -2.71
CA LYS A 403 -15.65 -10.27 -3.04
C LYS A 403 -14.28 -9.88 -2.51
N VAL A 404 -13.95 -10.31 -1.30
CA VAL A 404 -12.62 -10.08 -0.71
C VAL A 404 -11.53 -10.78 -1.54
N GLU A 405 -11.73 -12.03 -1.96
CA GLU A 405 -10.80 -12.76 -2.84
C GLU A 405 -10.62 -12.08 -4.20
N HIS A 406 -11.67 -11.46 -4.75
CA HIS A 406 -11.57 -10.70 -5.99
C HIS A 406 -10.70 -9.45 -5.84
N LEU A 407 -10.81 -8.74 -4.71
CA LEU A 407 -9.98 -7.58 -4.39
C LEU A 407 -8.55 -7.97 -4.02
N PHE A 408 -8.36 -9.18 -3.50
CA PHE A 408 -7.07 -9.69 -3.05
C PHE A 408 -6.84 -11.12 -3.56
N PRO A 409 -6.49 -11.31 -4.84
CA PRO A 409 -6.32 -12.64 -5.45
C PRO A 409 -5.30 -13.52 -4.70
N ASN A 410 -4.27 -12.90 -4.12
CA ASN A 410 -3.24 -13.55 -3.32
C ASN A 410 -3.79 -14.22 -2.04
N LEU A 411 -5.07 -13.97 -1.68
CA LEU A 411 -5.78 -14.72 -0.64
C LEU A 411 -6.03 -16.18 -1.02
N THR A 412 -5.95 -16.58 -2.29
CA THR A 412 -6.22 -17.97 -2.70
C THR A 412 -5.06 -18.65 -3.42
N GLU A 413 -4.02 -17.92 -3.82
CA GLU A 413 -2.82 -18.52 -4.43
C GLU A 413 -2.13 -19.47 -3.43
N LYS A 414 -1.97 -20.73 -3.82
CA LYS A 414 -0.99 -21.64 -3.21
C LYS A 414 0.38 -21.10 -3.59
N ASP A 415 1.29 -20.99 -2.62
CA ASP A 415 2.71 -20.81 -2.96
C ASP A 415 3.08 -21.85 -4.02
N PRO A 416 3.67 -21.47 -5.15
CA PRO A 416 4.19 -22.45 -6.09
C PRO A 416 5.19 -23.30 -5.30
N SER A 417 4.84 -24.56 -5.09
CA SER A 417 5.73 -25.55 -4.48
C SER A 417 7.10 -25.42 -5.15
N PRO A 418 8.21 -25.38 -4.40
CA PRO A 418 9.52 -25.40 -5.03
C PRO A 418 9.59 -26.68 -5.85
N GLN A 419 9.50 -26.56 -7.17
CA GLN A 419 9.90 -27.62 -8.06
C GLN A 419 11.37 -27.87 -7.74
N CYS A 420 11.61 -28.97 -7.05
CA CYS A 420 12.93 -29.50 -6.80
C CYS A 420 13.51 -29.87 -8.18
N CYS A 421 14.19 -28.93 -8.83
CA CYS A 421 15.06 -29.23 -9.96
C CYS A 421 16.37 -29.78 -9.39
N LEU A 422 16.34 -31.04 -8.98
CA LEU A 422 17.51 -31.88 -8.79
C LEU A 422 17.22 -33.24 -9.42
N CYS A 423 17.72 -33.41 -10.65
CA CYS A 423 18.42 -34.57 -11.22
C CYS A 423 18.58 -34.35 -12.72
#